data_AF-A0ABD5DWX6-F1
#
_entry.id   AF-A0ABD5DWX6-F1
#
_cell.length_a   1.000
_cell.length_b   1.000
_cell.length_c   1.000
_cell.angle_alpha   90.00
_cell.angle_beta   90.00
_cell.angle_gamma   90.00
#
_symmetry.space_group_name_H-M   'P 1'
#
loop_
_entity.id
_entity.type
_entity.pdbx_description
1 polymer ?
#
loop_
_entity_poly.entity_id
_entity_poly.type
_entity_poly.pdbx_seq_one_letter_code
_entity_poly.pdbx_strand_id
1 'polypeptide(L)'
;SGIREIKTPLSAREVIQVPPVVVDGIGEPIGKFTMHENWKPSEDFVMRARTWGHALPADGYKKSDLIEFITYWMAEGNVMQHVQWEQK
;
A
#
# COMPACT_ATOMS: atom_id res chain seq x y z
N SER A 1 -28.15 35.32 -15.50
CA SER A 1 -28.51 33.98 -15.00
C SER A 1 -27.66 32.98 -15.77
N GLY A 2 -26.58 32.48 -15.17
CA GLY A 2 -25.64 31.57 -15.84
C GLY A 2 -25.69 30.22 -15.16
N ILE A 3 -26.35 29.25 -15.80
CA ILE A 3 -26.38 27.86 -15.36
C ILE A 3 -24.97 27.31 -15.59
N ARG A 4 -24.22 27.12 -14.51
CA ARG A 4 -22.95 26.38 -14.56
C ARG A 4 -23.30 24.92 -14.77
N GLU A 5 -22.87 24.38 -15.90
CA GLU A 5 -22.92 22.96 -16.19
C GLU A 5 -22.27 22.19 -15.03
N ILE A 6 -23.10 21.52 -14.24
CA ILE A 6 -22.66 20.50 -13.28
C ILE A 6 -22.20 19.31 -14.11
N LYS A 7 -20.95 19.35 -14.57
CA LYS A 7 -20.24 18.16 -14.97
C LYS A 7 -20.08 17.33 -13.71
N THR A 8 -20.94 16.34 -13.53
CA THR A 8 -20.74 15.24 -12.59
C THR A 8 -19.29 14.79 -12.72
N PRO A 9 -18.41 15.01 -11.73
CA PRO A 9 -17.23 14.19 -11.68
C PRO A 9 -17.77 12.79 -11.38
N LEU A 10 -17.49 11.84 -12.27
CA LEU A 10 -17.62 10.43 -11.94
C LEU A 10 -17.13 10.28 -10.49
N SER A 11 -17.97 9.73 -9.62
CA SER A 11 -17.64 9.42 -8.24
C SER A 11 -16.48 8.41 -8.27
N ALA A 12 -15.27 8.92 -8.51
CA ALA A 12 -14.05 8.32 -8.07
C ALA A 12 -14.28 8.16 -6.58
N ARG A 13 -14.36 6.91 -6.12
CA ARG A 13 -14.39 6.60 -4.69
C ARG A 13 -13.38 7.52 -4.04
N GLU A 14 -13.84 8.45 -3.22
CA GLU A 14 -12.94 9.25 -2.40
C GLU A 14 -12.29 8.25 -1.45
N VAL A 15 -11.16 7.69 -1.87
CA VAL A 15 -10.42 6.70 -1.10
C VAL A 15 -9.90 7.43 0.12
N ILE A 16 -10.51 7.15 1.26
CA ILE A 16 -10.10 7.73 2.54
C ILE A 16 -8.69 7.20 2.83
N GLN A 17 -7.69 8.06 2.67
CA GLN A 17 -6.30 7.75 3.01
C GLN A 17 -6.16 7.67 4.54
N VAL A 18 -5.79 6.49 5.04
CA VAL A 18 -5.49 6.24 6.46
C VAL A 18 -3.97 6.16 6.60
N PRO A 19 -3.30 7.14 7.23
CA PRO A 19 -1.85 7.15 7.32
C PRO A 19 -1.34 6.04 8.25
N PRO A 20 -0.13 5.50 8.01
CA PRO A 20 0.53 4.59 8.93
C PRO A 20 0.84 5.30 10.25
N VAL A 21 0.58 4.63 11.38
CA VAL A 21 1.03 5.09 12.68
C VAL A 21 2.42 4.53 12.93
N VAL A 22 3.44 5.39 12.90
CA VAL A 22 4.83 5.01 13.18
C VAL A 22 5.16 5.41 14.61
N VAL A 23 5.65 4.46 15.40
CA VAL A 23 6.11 4.71 16.77
C VAL A 23 7.62 4.56 16.81
N ASP A 24 8.30 5.56 17.36
CA ASP A 24 9.75 5.54 17.52
C ASP A 24 10.20 4.29 18.31
N GLY A 25 11.15 3.56 17.74
CA GLY A 25 11.71 2.34 18.33
C GLY A 25 11.01 1.02 17.96
N ILE A 26 9.87 1.04 17.24
CA ILE A 26 9.17 -0.19 16.82
C ILE A 26 9.57 -0.65 15.40
N GLY A 27 10.15 0.22 14.58
CA GLY A 27 10.72 -0.13 13.25
C GLY A 27 9.68 -0.45 12.16
N GLU A 28 8.48 -0.86 12.55
CA GLU A 28 7.35 -1.13 11.65
C GLU A 28 6.12 -0.27 12.02
N PRO A 29 5.27 0.09 11.04
CA PRO A 29 3.99 0.76 11.32
C PRO A 29 3.08 -0.11 12.18
N ILE A 30 2.46 0.51 13.20
CA ILE A 30 1.43 -0.14 14.02
C ILE A 30 0.03 0.17 13.48
N GLY A 31 -0.89 -0.78 13.64
CA GLY A 31 -2.27 -0.64 13.20
C GLY A 31 -2.48 -0.90 11.70
N LYS A 32 -3.62 -0.45 11.18
CA LYS A 32 -4.00 -0.60 9.77
C LYS A 32 -3.89 0.74 9.06
N PHE A 33 -3.48 0.72 7.80
CA PHE A 33 -3.33 1.90 6.97
C PHE A 33 -3.67 1.59 5.51
N THR A 34 -4.02 2.62 4.75
CA THR A 34 -4.12 2.52 3.29
C THR A 34 -2.74 2.54 2.67
N MET A 35 -2.54 1.84 1.56
CA MET A 35 -1.28 1.89 0.82
C MET A 35 -0.86 3.35 0.54
N HIS A 36 0.43 3.62 0.58
CA HIS A 36 1.00 4.97 0.39
C HIS A 36 2.29 4.93 -0.44
N GLU A 37 2.63 6.06 -1.07
CA GLU A 37 3.75 6.19 -2.02
C GLU A 37 5.11 5.73 -1.48
N ASN A 38 5.33 5.92 -0.18
CA ASN A 38 6.59 5.62 0.50
C ASN A 38 6.60 4.26 1.19
N TRP A 39 5.57 3.42 0.95
CA TRP A 39 5.50 2.10 1.57
C TRP A 39 6.63 1.22 1.06
N LYS A 40 7.20 0.44 1.98
CA LYS A 40 8.21 -0.57 1.68
C LYS A 40 7.93 -1.79 2.55
N PRO A 41 8.14 -3.00 2.05
CA PRO A 41 8.10 -4.18 2.90
C PRO A 41 9.28 -4.17 3.89
N SER A 42 9.20 -5.03 4.90
CA SER A 42 10.21 -5.16 5.96
C SER A 42 11.55 -5.63 5.40
N GLU A 43 12.64 -5.38 6.13
CA GLU A 43 13.98 -5.76 5.68
C GLU A 43 14.13 -7.28 5.51
N ASP A 44 13.40 -8.07 6.30
CA ASP A 44 13.35 -9.53 6.24
C ASP A 44 12.25 -10.08 5.30
N PHE A 45 11.66 -9.24 4.45
CA PHE A 45 10.55 -9.61 3.56
C PHE A 45 10.80 -10.87 2.73
N VAL A 46 12.01 -11.04 2.18
CA VAL A 46 12.35 -12.24 1.39
C VAL A 46 12.28 -13.51 2.24
N MET A 47 12.68 -13.43 3.51
CA MET A 47 12.57 -14.55 4.44
C MET A 47 11.10 -14.83 4.76
N ARG A 48 10.31 -13.79 5.09
CA ARG A 48 8.87 -13.91 5.37
C ARG A 48 8.08 -14.49 4.20
N ALA A 49 8.32 -14.00 2.99
CA ALA A 49 7.68 -14.48 1.77
C ALA A 49 7.95 -15.97 1.55
N ARG A 50 9.19 -16.43 1.77
CA ARG A 50 9.54 -17.86 1.70
C ARG A 50 8.82 -18.68 2.77
N THR A 51 8.66 -18.15 3.98
CA THR A 51 7.87 -18.79 5.04
C THR A 51 6.39 -18.92 4.65
N TRP A 52 5.84 -17.96 3.90
CA TRP A 52 4.48 -18.03 3.35
C TRP A 52 4.37 -18.87 2.06
N GLY A 53 5.46 -19.50 1.61
CA GLY A 53 5.48 -20.36 0.41
C GLY A 53 5.76 -19.63 -0.90
N HIS A 54 6.11 -18.34 -0.87
CA HIS A 54 6.52 -17.58 -2.05
C HIS A 54 8.04 -17.62 -2.23
N ALA A 55 8.50 -18.32 -3.26
CA ALA A 55 9.91 -18.42 -3.60
C ALA A 55 10.42 -17.15 -4.27
N LEU A 56 10.71 -16.11 -3.46
CA LEU A 56 11.36 -14.90 -3.95
C LEU A 56 12.86 -15.14 -4.20
N PRO A 57 13.42 -14.55 -5.26
CA PRO A 57 14.85 -14.60 -5.53
C PRO A 57 15.62 -13.82 -4.46
N ALA A 58 16.94 -14.03 -4.38
CA ALA A 58 17.75 -13.47 -3.29
C ALA A 58 17.84 -11.93 -3.35
N ASP A 59 17.71 -11.35 -4.54
CA ASP A 59 17.59 -9.92 -4.80
C ASP A 59 16.21 -9.35 -4.46
N GLY A 60 15.26 -10.20 -4.04
CA GLY A 60 13.95 -9.82 -3.54
C GLY A 60 12.96 -9.49 -4.63
N TYR A 61 12.57 -8.22 -4.73
CA TYR A 61 11.56 -7.73 -5.67
C TYR A 61 12.13 -6.61 -6.55
N LYS A 62 11.60 -6.48 -7.77
CA LYS A 62 12.01 -5.38 -8.66
C LYS A 62 11.36 -4.08 -8.21
N LYS A 63 12.08 -2.97 -8.42
CA LYS A 63 11.56 -1.63 -8.11
C LYS A 63 10.30 -1.29 -8.91
N SER A 64 10.22 -1.74 -10.17
CA SER A 64 9.02 -1.57 -11.02
C SER A 64 7.80 -2.21 -10.39
N ASP A 65 7.95 -3.44 -9.91
CA ASP A 65 6.86 -4.26 -9.39
C ASP A 65 6.34 -3.64 -8.08
N LEU A 66 7.23 -3.10 -7.25
CA LEU A 66 6.84 -2.33 -6.06
C LEU A 66 6.04 -1.07 -6.42
N ILE A 67 6.48 -0.31 -7.43
CA ILE A 67 5.78 0.91 -7.86
C ILE A 67 4.38 0.58 -8.39
N GLU A 68 4.26 -0.48 -9.19
CA GLU A 68 2.97 -0.95 -9.72
C GLU A 68 2.05 -1.40 -8.59
N PHE A 69 2.57 -2.20 -7.65
CA PHE A 69 1.84 -2.63 -6.45
C PHE A 69 1.31 -1.45 -5.63
N ILE A 70 2.17 -0.48 -5.32
CA ILE A 70 1.79 0.73 -4.58
C ILE A 70 0.70 1.49 -5.33
N THR A 71 0.90 1.73 -6.63
CA THR A 71 -0.04 2.50 -7.47
C THR A 71 -1.43 1.84 -7.49
N TYR A 72 -1.47 0.53 -7.68
CA TYR A 72 -2.72 -0.22 -7.72
C TYR A 72 -3.47 -0.16 -6.37
N TRP A 73 -2.80 -0.49 -5.27
CA TRP A 73 -3.45 -0.54 -3.96
C TRP A 73 -3.77 0.84 -3.37
N MET A 74 -3.03 1.88 -3.76
CA MET A 74 -3.39 3.28 -3.45
C MET A 74 -4.72 3.67 -4.10
N ALA A 75 -4.95 3.25 -5.34
CA ALA A 75 -6.20 3.52 -6.06
C ALA A 75 -7.38 2.68 -5.52
N GLU A 76 -7.11 1.48 -5.01
CA GLU A 76 -8.14 0.61 -4.45
C GLU A 76 -8.63 1.08 -3.07
N GLY A 77 -7.72 1.62 -2.24
CA GLY A 77 -8.09 2.21 -0.95
C GLY A 77 -8.38 1.23 0.18
N ASN A 78 -7.89 -0.01 0.07
CA ASN A 78 -7.99 -0.99 1.14
C ASN A 78 -7.17 -0.57 2.35
N VAL A 79 -7.64 -0.93 3.55
CA VAL A 79 -6.96 -0.65 4.81
C VAL A 79 -6.48 -1.97 5.43
N MET A 80 -5.18 -2.18 5.50
CA MET A 80 -4.58 -3.44 5.97
C MET A 80 -3.44 -3.17 6.95
N GLN A 81 -3.07 -4.16 7.76
CA GLN A 81 -1.84 -4.10 8.56
C GLN A 81 -0.60 -4.30 7.68
N HIS A 82 0.56 -3.87 8.16
CA HIS A 82 1.83 -3.99 7.44
C HIS A 82 2.10 -5.40 6.88
N VAL A 83 2.06 -6.42 7.74
CA VAL A 83 2.27 -7.83 7.34
C VAL A 83 1.23 -8.32 6.32
N GLN A 84 0.01 -7.79 6.38
CA GLN A 84 -1.03 -8.17 5.42
C GLN A 84 -0.77 -7.57 4.04
N TRP A 85 -0.15 -6.39 3.95
CA TRP A 85 0.33 -5.83 2.69
C TRP A 85 1.48 -6.66 2.12
N GLU A 86 2.39 -7.14 2.95
CA GLU A 86 3.49 -8.02 2.51
C GLU A 86 2.99 -9.36 1.93
N GLN A 87 1.79 -9.81 2.32
CA GLN A 87 1.19 -11.06 1.84
C GLN A 87 0.38 -10.91 0.54
N LYS A 88 0.26 -9.70 -0.01
CA LYS A 88 -0.45 -9.44 -1.28
C LYS A 88 0.46 -9.61 -2.48
#